data_AF-A0A1I3ER09-F1
#
_entry.id   AF-A0A1I3ER09-F1
#
_cell.length_a   1.000
_cell.length_b   1.000
_cell.length_c   1.000
_cell.angle_alpha   90.00
_cell.angle_beta   90.00
_cell.angle_gamma   90.00
#
_symmetry.space_group_name_H-M   'P 1'
#
loop_
_entity.id
_entity.type
_entity.pdbx_description
1 polymer ?
#
loop_
_entity_poly.entity_id
_entity_poly.type
_entity_poly.pdbx_seq_one_letter_code
_entity_poly.pdbx_strand_id
1 'polypeptide(L)' 'MFNIIMLVVFSLVTMFYAFYIVSHIRSAVDSANVSDRRALAKSFFAIGISVVTLAILWFQAAFVYFYR' A
#
# COMPACT_ATOMS: atom_id res chain seq x y z
N MET A 1 -21.67 2.47 15.20
CA MET A 1 -21.32 1.18 14.54
C MET A 1 -20.58 1.37 13.22
N PHE A 2 -20.99 2.29 12.34
CA PHE A 2 -20.31 2.56 11.07
C PHE A 2 -18.81 2.92 11.20
N ASN A 3 -18.42 3.74 12.19
CA ASN A 3 -17.03 4.15 12.39
C ASN A 3 -16.09 3.00 12.81
N ILE A 4 -16.54 2.06 13.65
CA ILE A 4 -15.71 0.92 14.07
C ILE A 4 -15.50 -0.05 12.90
N ILE A 5 -16.56 -0.34 12.13
CA ILE A 5 -16.47 -1.19 10.94
C ILE A 5 -15.52 -0.57 9.92
N MET A 6 -15.62 0.75 9.71
CA MET A 6 -14.73 1.47 8.80
C MET A 6 -13.28 1.39 9.28
N LEU A 7 -13.01 1.60 10.58
CA LEU A 7 -11.68 1.46 11.18
C LEU A 7 -11.09 0.07 10.97
N VAL A 8 -11.88 -0.99 11.21
CA VAL A 8 -11.42 -2.39 11.04
C VAL A 8 -11.09 -2.69 9.59
N VAL A 9 -11.97 -2.32 8.65
CA VAL A 9 -11.71 -2.49 7.20
C VAL A 9 -10.47 -1.70 6.79
N PHE A 10 -10.31 -0.49 7.33
CA PHE A 10 -9.18 0.38 7.04
C PHE A 10 -7.85 -0.18 7.55
N SER A 11 -7.84 -0.74 8.76
CA SER A 11 -6.68 -1.45 9.32
C SER A 11 -6.32 -2.68 8.51
N LEU A 12 -7.30 -3.47 8.06
CA LEU A 12 -7.09 -4.64 7.20
C LEU A 12 -6.48 -4.26 5.85
N VAL A 13 -7.02 -3.22 5.20
CA VAL A 13 -6.50 -2.73 3.92
C VAL A 13 -5.08 -2.18 4.06
N THR A 14 -4.83 -1.43 5.14
CA THR A 14 -3.48 -0.93 5.45
C THR A 14 -2.49 -2.07 5.65
N MET A 15 -2.88 -3.11 6.38
CA MET A 15 -2.05 -4.29 6.62
C MET A 15 -1.78 -5.07 5.33
N PHE A 16 -2.80 -5.24 4.48
CA PHE A 16 -2.64 -5.87 3.17
C PHE A 16 -1.61 -5.13 2.29
N TYR A 17 -1.72 -3.81 2.20
CA TYR A 17 -0.79 -3.00 1.42
C TYR A 17 0.63 -2.97 2.02
N ALA A 18 0.76 -2.98 3.35
CA ALA A 18 2.07 -3.10 4.00
C ALA A 18 2.74 -4.43 3.63
N PHE A 19 2.01 -5.55 3.68
CA PHE A 19 2.52 -6.85 3.23
C PHE A 19 2.85 -6.85 1.74
N TYR A 20 2.00 -6.25 0.90
CA TYR A 20 2.21 -6.15 -0.53
C TYR A 20 3.48 -5.36 -0.86
N ILE A 21 3.71 -4.21 -0.21
CA ILE A 21 4.92 -3.40 -0.35
C ILE A 21 6.15 -4.20 0.08
N VAL A 22 6.13 -4.85 1.25
CA VAL A 22 7.26 -5.64 1.74
C VAL A 22 7.60 -6.79 0.79
N SER A 23 6.60 -7.48 0.24
CA SER A 23 6.81 -8.55 -0.74
C SER A 23 7.47 -8.04 -2.02
N HIS A 24 7.07 -6.86 -2.50
CA HIS A 24 7.63 -6.25 -3.71
C HIS A 24 9.02 -5.66 -3.45
N ILE A 25 9.30 -5.16 -2.25
CA ILE A 25 10.64 -4.75 -1.84
C ILE A 25 11.57 -5.96 -1.86
N ARG A 26 11.14 -7.10 -1.27
CA ARG A 26 11.93 -8.34 -1.27
C ARG A 26 12.20 -8.84 -2.69
N SER A 27 11.17 -8.84 -3.54
CA SER A 27 11.30 -9.19 -4.95
C SER A 27 12.20 -8.23 -5.72
N ALA A 28 12.19 -6.93 -5.38
CA ALA A 28 13.06 -5.93 -5.98
C ALA A 28 14.53 -6.11 -5.56
N VAL A 29 14.79 -6.46 -4.30
CA VAL A 29 16.13 -6.76 -3.77
C VAL A 29 16.70 -8.02 -4.43
N ASP A 30 15.91 -9.09 -4.54
CA ASP A 30 16.33 -10.31 -5.24
C ASP A 30 16.58 -10.04 -6.73
N SER A 31 15.74 -9.24 -7.38
CA SER A 31 15.91 -8.87 -8.79
C SER A 31 17.10 -7.91 -9.03
N ALA A 32 17.43 -7.06 -8.06
CA ALA A 32 18.59 -6.18 -8.11
C ALA A 32 19.90 -6.99 -8.08
N ASN A 33 19.90 -8.12 -7.37
CA ASN A 33 21.02 -9.03 -7.32
C ASN A 33 21.26 -9.75 -8.67
N VAL A 34 20.22 -9.86 -9.51
CA VAL A 34 20.26 -10.52 -10.83
C VAL A 34 20.42 -9.50 -11.99
N SER A 35 20.58 -8.20 -11.70
CA SER A 35 20.70 -7.12 -12.70
C SER A 35 19.48 -6.95 -13.62
N ASP A 36 18.31 -7.44 -13.19
CA ASP A 36 17.13 -7.49 -14.04
C ASP A 36 16.31 -6.19 -13.92
N ARG A 37 16.75 -5.13 -14.63
CA ARG A 37 16.20 -3.77 -14.54
C ARG A 37 14.68 -3.69 -14.78
N ARG A 38 14.11 -4.58 -15.59
CA ARG A 38 12.67 -4.58 -15.92
C ARG A 38 11.81 -5.09 -14.77
N ALA A 39 12.30 -6.07 -14.01
CA ALA A 39 11.63 -6.60 -12.82
C ALA A 39 11.70 -5.62 -11.64
N LEU A 40 12.85 -4.94 -11.50
CA LEU A 40 13.04 -3.82 -10.57
C LEU A 40 12.05 -2.68 -10.83
N ALA A 41 11.94 -2.22 -12.07
CA ALA A 41 11.03 -1.13 -12.44
C ALA A 41 9.55 -1.46 -12.14
N LYS A 42 9.11 -2.70 -12.44
CA LYS A 42 7.75 -3.16 -12.11
C LYS A 42 7.51 -3.19 -10.60
N SER A 43 8.47 -3.65 -9.82
CA SER A 43 8.34 -3.71 -8.36
C SER A 43 8.27 -2.32 -7.73
N PHE A 44 9.13 -1.39 -8.16
CA PHE A 44 9.08 0.01 -7.71
C PHE A 44 7.76 0.69 -8.10
N PHE A 45 7.26 0.45 -9.30
CA PHE A 45 5.98 0.99 -9.74
C PHE A 45 4.81 0.46 -8.91
N ALA A 46 4.81 -0.84 -8.61
CA ALA A 46 3.81 -1.46 -7.75
C ALA A 46 3.84 -0.95 -6.31
N ILE A 47 5.03 -0.69 -5.76
CA ILE A 47 5.21 -0.04 -4.44
C ILE A 47 4.66 1.39 -4.49
N GLY A 48 5.01 2.15 -5.54
CA GLY A 48 4.53 3.53 -5.73
C GLY A 48 3.01 3.62 -5.77
N ILE A 49 2.35 2.79 -6.59
CA ILE A 49 0.87 2.73 -6.66
C ILE A 49 0.29 2.37 -5.30
N SER A 50 0.88 1.40 -4.60
CA SER A 50 0.42 0.97 -3.28
C SER A 50 0.43 2.11 -2.27
N VAL A 51 1.51 2.90 -2.23
CA VAL A 51 1.63 4.07 -1.35
C VAL A 51 0.61 5.14 -1.72
N VAL A 52 0.43 5.44 -3.01
CA VAL A 52 -0.55 6.43 -3.49
C VAL A 52 -1.97 6.02 -3.12
N THR A 53 -2.34 4.77 -3.34
CA THR A 53 -3.67 4.26 -2.96
C THR A 53 -3.88 4.35 -1.45
N LEU A 54 -2.85 4.03 -0.65
CA LEU A 54 -2.93 4.15 0.81
C LEU A 54 -3.14 5.60 1.26
N ALA A 55 -2.46 6.55 0.64
CA ALA A 55 -2.61 7.97 0.93
C ALA A 55 -4.02 8.49 0.59
N ILE A 56 -4.58 8.08 -0.55
CA ILE A 56 -5.95 8.43 -0.96
C ILE A 56 -6.97 7.86 0.03
N LEU A 57 -6.80 6.59 0.42
CA LEU A 57 -7.66 5.95 1.40
C LEU A 57 -7.60 6.68 2.75
N TRP A 58 -6.41 7.04 3.22
CA TRP A 58 -6.23 7.80 4.47
C TRP A 58 -6.88 9.18 4.38
N PHE A 59 -6.75 9.85 3.24
CA PHE A 59 -7.41 11.12 3.00
C PHE A 59 -8.93 11.00 3.05
N GLN A 60 -9.49 9.96 2.42
CA GLN A 60 -10.93 9.69 2.46
C GLN A 60 -11.41 9.37 3.89
N ALA A 61 -10.70 8.53 4.62
CA ALA A 61 -11.04 8.19 6.01
C ALA A 61 -10.97 9.42 6.93
N ALA A 62 -9.94 10.25 6.81
CA ALA A 62 -9.82 11.50 7.55
C ALA A 62 -10.97 12.46 7.20
N PHE A 63 -11.29 12.62 5.92
CA PHE A 63 -12.38 13.49 5.50
C PHE A 63 -13.73 13.04 6.07
N VAL A 64 -14.00 11.73 6.07
CA VAL A 64 -15.23 11.17 6.66
C VAL A 64 -15.24 11.30 8.19
N TYR A 65 -14.09 11.27 8.86
CA TYR A 65 -14.02 11.44 10.32
C TYR A 65 -14.15 12.89 10.77
N PHE A 66 -13.60 13.85 10.03
CA PHE A 66 -13.60 15.27 10.42
C PHE A 66 -14.81 16.06 9.91
N TYR A 67 -15.42 15.67 8.80
CA TYR A 67 -16.49 16.44 8.14
C TYR A 67 -17.87 15.76 8.14
N ARG A 68 -18.05 14.64 8.85
CA ARG A 68 -19.33 13.93 9.01
C ARG A 68 -19.59 13.60 10.47
#